data_AF-A0A967SHU4-F1
#
_entry.id   AF-A0A967SHU4-F1
#
_cell.length_a   1.000
_cell.length_b   1.000
_cell.length_c   1.000
_cell.angle_alpha   90.00
_cell.angle_beta   90.00
_cell.angle_gamma   90.00
#
_symmetry.space_group_name_H-M   'P 1'
#
loop_
_entity.id
_entity.type
_entity.pdbx_description
1 polymer ?
#
loop_
_entity_poly.entity_id
_entity_poly.type
_entity_poly.pdbx_seq_one_letter_code
_entity_poly.pdbx_strand_id
1 'polypeptide(L)'
;DGEIGVLVEGSRVFGPLTLDDGTNVGRYGELDDLVQSGIVWEEARPQLASKAFLMHEPHGSGQIIAFAEDPNYRAYAEATQLLFINAVLLGPGR
;
A
#
# COMPACT_ATOMS: atom_id res chain seq x y z
N ASP A 1 -8.14 5.13 14.13
CA ASP A 1 -8.81 3.91 13.64
C ASP A 1 -8.73 3.80 12.11
N GLY A 2 -7.53 3.92 11.54
CA GLY A 2 -7.30 4.01 10.08
C GLY A 2 -6.55 2.81 9.49
N GLU A 3 -6.54 1.69 10.22
CA GLU A 3 -5.86 0.45 9.83
C GLU A 3 -6.78 -0.40 8.95
N ILE A 4 -6.21 -1.02 7.93
CA ILE A 4 -6.91 -1.94 7.04
C ILE A 4 -6.07 -3.19 6.83
N GLY A 5 -6.74 -4.35 6.72
CA GLY A 5 -6.07 -5.60 6.36
C GLY A 5 -5.73 -5.61 4.87
N VAL A 6 -4.51 -6.02 4.53
CA VAL A 6 -4.05 -6.19 3.15
C VAL A 6 -3.46 -7.59 2.99
N LEU A 7 -3.67 -8.20 1.82
CA LEU A 7 -3.03 -9.48 1.49
C LEU A 7 -1.68 -9.22 0.82
N VAL A 8 -0.62 -9.79 1.38
CA VAL A 8 0.74 -9.72 0.83
C VAL A 8 1.11 -11.08 0.27
N GLU A 9 1.54 -11.10 -0.99
CA GLU A 9 2.09 -12.29 -1.64
C GLU A 9 3.37 -11.95 -2.41
N GLY A 10 4.46 -12.62 -2.03
CA GLY A 10 5.74 -12.53 -2.72
C GLY A 10 6.85 -11.91 -1.88
N SER A 11 7.82 -11.29 -2.56
CA SER A 11 9.08 -10.81 -2.00
C SER A 11 9.39 -9.35 -2.31
N ARG A 12 8.41 -8.60 -2.83
CA ARG A 12 8.58 -7.20 -3.21
C ARG A 12 8.44 -6.32 -1.98
N VAL A 13 9.35 -5.37 -1.83
CA VAL A 13 9.34 -4.40 -0.74
C VAL A 13 9.64 -3.02 -1.34
N PHE A 14 8.74 -2.07 -1.12
CA PHE A 14 8.90 -0.71 -1.62
C PHE A 14 9.29 0.25 -0.51
N GLY A 15 10.40 0.95 -0.70
CA GLY A 15 10.81 2.03 0.19
C GLY A 15 9.76 3.15 0.20
N PRO A 16 9.53 3.83 1.33
CA PRO A 16 8.68 5.01 1.35
C PRO A 16 9.22 6.10 0.42
N LEU A 17 8.32 6.77 -0.31
CA LEU A 17 8.64 7.98 -1.06
C LEU A 17 9.21 9.05 -0.13
N THR A 18 10.16 9.84 -0.62
CA THR A 18 10.60 11.04 0.08
C THR A 18 9.54 12.13 -0.03
N LEU A 19 9.68 13.19 0.78
CA LEU A 19 8.74 14.33 0.74
C LEU A 19 8.78 15.08 -0.60
N ASP A 20 9.90 15.00 -1.32
CA ASP A 20 10.07 15.66 -2.61
C ASP A 20 9.44 14.85 -3.77
N ASP A 21 9.26 13.53 -3.57
CA ASP A 21 8.74 12.62 -4.60
C ASP A 21 7.21 12.48 -4.52
N GLY A 22 6.62 12.56 -3.32
CA GLY A 22 5.16 12.45 -3.19
C GLY A 22 4.69 12.04 -1.80
N THR A 23 3.54 11.36 -1.77
CA THR A 23 2.84 11.01 -0.54
C THR A 23 2.74 9.50 -0.38
N ASN A 24 3.18 9.01 0.79
CA ASN A 24 2.91 7.64 1.24
C ASN A 24 1.53 7.62 1.90
N VAL A 25 0.48 7.37 1.11
CA VAL A 25 -0.93 7.37 1.57
C VAL A 25 -1.19 6.21 2.55
N GLY A 26 -0.60 5.05 2.29
CA GLY A 26 -0.69 3.87 3.15
C GLY A 26 0.68 3.26 3.37
N ARG A 27 0.94 2.83 4.60
CA ARG A 27 2.14 2.09 5.01
C ARG A 27 1.75 0.81 5.71
N TYR A 28 2.59 -0.21 5.61
CA TYR A 28 2.46 -1.38 6.46
C TYR A 28 2.64 -1.00 7.93
N GLY A 29 2.05 -1.81 8.81
CA GLY A 29 2.15 -1.63 10.26
C GLY A 29 3.59 -1.66 10.77
N GLU A 30 3.76 -1.21 12.02
CA GLU A 30 5.01 -1.37 12.74
C GLU A 30 5.30 -2.85 13.03
N LEU A 31 6.52 -3.18 13.45
CA LEU A 31 6.99 -4.57 13.53
C LEU A 31 6.06 -5.48 14.37
N ASP A 32 5.53 -4.93 15.47
CA ASP A 32 4.69 -5.64 16.43
C ASP A 32 3.26 -5.86 15.91
N ASP A 33 2.76 -4.93 15.10
CA ASP A 33 1.38 -4.94 14.56
C ASP A 33 1.31 -5.31 13.06
N LEU A 34 2.45 -5.64 12.44
CA LEU A 34 2.56 -5.89 11.00
C LEU A 34 1.71 -7.09 10.53
N VAL A 35 1.62 -8.13 11.35
CA VAL A 35 1.04 -9.42 10.95
C VAL A 35 -0.28 -9.64 11.68
N GLN A 36 -1.38 -9.38 10.99
CA GLN A 36 -2.71 -9.68 11.51
C GLN A 36 -3.00 -11.19 11.49
N SER A 37 -2.57 -11.89 10.44
CA SER A 37 -2.69 -13.36 10.30
C SER A 37 -1.79 -13.88 9.18
N GLY A 38 -1.63 -15.21 9.08
CA GLY A 38 -0.86 -15.87 8.01
C GLY A 38 0.55 -16.24 8.43
N ILE A 39 1.41 -16.53 7.44
CA ILE A 39 2.81 -16.95 7.63
C ILE A 39 3.70 -15.90 6.99
N VAL A 40 4.59 -15.31 7.80
CA VAL A 40 5.65 -14.40 7.35
C VAL A 40 6.95 -14.89 7.96
N TRP A 41 8.00 -15.00 7.16
CA TRP A 41 9.33 -15.37 7.63
C TRP A 41 9.86 -14.33 8.61
N GLU A 42 10.55 -14.77 9.66
CA GLU A 42 11.03 -13.89 10.74
C GLU A 42 11.94 -12.78 10.20
N GLU A 43 12.78 -13.11 9.21
CA GLU A 43 13.70 -12.20 8.56
C GLU A 43 12.99 -11.20 7.63
N ALA A 44 11.79 -11.54 7.13
CA ALA A 44 11.02 -10.71 6.22
C ALA A 44 10.20 -9.63 6.96
N ARG A 45 9.76 -9.91 8.20
CA ARG A 45 9.00 -8.95 9.03
C ARG A 45 9.68 -7.59 9.14
N PRO A 46 10.97 -7.47 9.53
CA PRO A 46 11.64 -6.17 9.63
C PRO A 46 11.87 -5.50 8.27
N GLN A 47 11.87 -6.25 7.17
CA GLN A 47 12.01 -5.67 5.83
C GLN A 47 10.72 -4.96 5.39
N LEU A 48 9.56 -5.47 5.80
CA LEU A 48 8.25 -4.95 5.38
C LEU A 48 7.68 -3.90 6.35
N ALA A 49 8.06 -3.93 7.63
CA ALA A 49 7.58 -3.00 8.64
C ALA A 49 7.74 -1.53 8.21
N SER A 50 6.66 -0.76 8.37
CA SER A 50 6.59 0.67 8.04
C SER A 50 6.91 1.05 6.58
N LYS A 51 7.00 0.06 5.67
CA LYS A 51 7.23 0.29 4.23
C LYS A 51 5.98 0.78 3.54
N ALA A 52 6.15 1.30 2.32
CA ALA A 52 5.03 1.82 1.57
C ALA A 52 4.13 0.71 1.04
N PHE A 53 2.83 0.89 1.23
CA PHE A 53 1.78 0.06 0.63
C PHE A 53 1.07 0.82 -0.50
N LEU A 54 0.62 2.04 -0.23
CA LEU A 54 -0.09 2.89 -1.20
C LEU A 54 0.64 4.22 -1.33
N MET A 55 1.06 4.54 -2.55
CA MET A 55 1.84 5.73 -2.87
C MET A 55 1.11 6.57 -3.91
N HIS A 56 1.27 7.89 -3.80
CA HIS A 56 0.81 8.87 -4.75
C HIS A 56 1.97 9.80 -5.13
N GLU A 57 2.25 9.91 -6.43
CA GLU A 57 3.22 10.84 -7.00
C GLU A 57 2.51 11.70 -8.07
N PRO A 58 2.60 13.04 -7.99
CA PRO A 58 2.17 13.90 -9.08
C PRO A 58 3.13 13.76 -10.27
N HIS A 59 2.61 13.57 -11.47
CA HIS A 59 3.42 13.39 -12.68
C HIS A 59 2.89 14.20 -13.86
N GLY A 60 3.53 15.34 -14.13
CA GLY A 60 3.07 16.29 -15.15
C GLY A 60 1.68 16.83 -14.82
N SER A 61 0.72 16.65 -15.72
CA SER A 61 -0.70 16.98 -15.52
C SER A 61 -1.53 15.81 -14.99
N GLY A 62 -0.89 14.71 -14.60
CA GLY A 62 -1.52 13.50 -14.12
C GLY A 62 -0.92 13.03 -12.80
N GLN A 63 -1.28 11.81 -12.40
CA GLN A 63 -0.92 11.23 -11.12
C GLN A 63 -0.54 9.77 -11.29
N ILE A 64 0.46 9.33 -10.54
CA ILE A 64 0.84 7.92 -10.42
C ILE A 64 0.34 7.45 -9.05
N ILE A 65 -0.54 6.45 -9.06
CA ILE A 65 -0.99 5.77 -7.85
C ILE A 65 -0.45 4.35 -7.89
N ALA A 66 0.40 4.00 -6.92
CA ALA A 66 1.04 2.70 -6.84
C ALA A 66 0.57 1.93 -5.60
N PHE A 67 0.12 0.69 -5.82
CA PHE A 67 -0.16 -0.27 -4.77
C PHE A 67 0.94 -1.32 -4.75
N ALA A 68 1.47 -1.62 -3.56
CA ALA A 68 2.49 -2.65 -3.38
C ALA A 68 1.94 -4.06 -3.63
N GLU A 69 0.64 -4.27 -3.37
CA GLU A 69 -0.06 -5.54 -3.59
C GLU A 69 -1.27 -5.34 -4.50
N ASP A 70 -1.85 -6.44 -4.99
CA ASP A 70 -3.09 -6.39 -5.76
C ASP A 70 -4.25 -5.90 -4.87
N PRO A 71 -4.78 -4.69 -5.10
CA PRO A 71 -5.86 -4.15 -4.26
C PRO A 71 -7.20 -4.85 -4.50
N ASN A 72 -7.30 -5.69 -5.54
CA ASN A 72 -8.50 -6.42 -5.92
C ASN A 72 -8.35 -7.94 -5.76
N TYR A 73 -7.37 -8.41 -4.99
CA TYR A 73 -7.06 -9.84 -4.88
C TYR A 73 -8.32 -10.68 -4.64
N ARG A 74 -8.69 -11.45 -5.68
CA ARG A 74 -9.86 -12.34 -5.72
C ARG A 74 -11.18 -11.72 -5.23
N ALA A 75 -11.31 -10.40 -5.29
CA ALA A 75 -12.45 -9.63 -4.77
C ALA A 75 -12.75 -9.84 -3.26
N TYR A 76 -11.76 -10.25 -2.45
CA TYR A 76 -11.94 -10.41 -0.99
C TYR A 76 -11.51 -9.18 -0.18
N ALA A 77 -10.71 -8.29 -0.76
CA ALA A 77 -10.11 -7.16 -0.06
C ALA A 77 -10.94 -5.88 -0.25
N GLU A 78 -12.14 -5.84 0.36
CA GLU A 78 -13.10 -4.73 0.17
C GLU A 78 -12.50 -3.35 0.44
N ALA A 79 -11.71 -3.21 1.51
CA ALA A 79 -11.09 -1.94 1.87
C ALA A 79 -10.09 -1.44 0.81
N THR A 80 -9.19 -2.30 0.33
CA THR A 80 -8.23 -1.92 -0.72
C THR A 80 -8.89 -1.74 -2.07
N GLN A 81 -9.96 -2.48 -2.35
CA GLN A 81 -10.77 -2.31 -3.55
C GLN A 81 -11.45 -0.94 -3.57
N LEU A 82 -11.96 -0.46 -2.44
CA LEU A 82 -12.49 0.91 -2.33
C LEU A 82 -11.41 1.96 -2.58
N LEU A 83 -10.20 1.77 -2.03
CA LEU A 83 -9.06 2.66 -2.33
C LEU A 83 -8.71 2.66 -3.82
N PHE A 84 -8.73 1.49 -4.47
CA PHE A 84 -8.48 1.35 -5.90
C PHE A 84 -9.55 2.07 -6.74
N ILE A 85 -10.84 1.86 -6.44
CA ILE A 85 -11.93 2.55 -7.12
C ILE A 85 -11.82 4.06 -6.95
N ASN A 86 -11.47 4.53 -5.76
CA ASN A 86 -11.21 5.96 -5.51
C ASN A 86 -10.03 6.47 -6.35
N ALA A 87 -8.94 5.71 -6.46
CA ALA A 87 -7.81 6.08 -7.32
C ALA A 87 -8.22 6.20 -8.80
N VAL A 88 -9.08 5.30 -9.29
CA VAL A 88 -9.57 5.32 -10.67
C VAL A 88 -10.56 6.47 -10.92
N LEU A 89 -11.54 6.66 -10.02
CA LEU A 89 -12.64 7.61 -10.21
C LEU A 89 -12.27 9.04 -9.81
N LEU A 90 -11.41 9.21 -8.80
CA LEU A 90 -11.07 10.51 -8.21
C LEU A 90 -9.62 10.94 -8.50
N GLY A 91 -8.79 10.06 -9.06
CA GLY A 91 -7.41 10.40 -9.47
C GLY A 91 -7.34 11.32 -10.70
N PRO A 92 -8.14 11.11 -11.76
CA PRO A 92 -8.17 12.02 -12.91
C PRO A 92 -8.94 13.29 -12.56
N GLY A 93 -8.25 14.42 -12.39
CA GLY A 93 -8.90 15.74 -12.20
C GLY A 93 -8.37 16.60 -11.06
N ARG A 94 -7.22 16.25 -10.47
CA ARG A 94 -6.49 17.11 -9.53
C ARG A 94 -5.16 17.57 -10.11
#